data_AF-A0A7Z9E4I1-F1
#
_entry.id   AF-A0A7Z9E4I1-F1
#
_cell.length_a   1.000
_cell.length_b   1.000
_cell.length_c   1.000
_cell.angle_alpha   90.00
_cell.angle_beta   90.00
_cell.angle_gamma   90.00
#
_symmetry.space_group_name_H-M   'P 1'
#
loop_
_entity.id
_entity.type
_entity.pdbx_description
1 polymer ?
#
loop_
_entity_poly.entity_id
_entity_poly.type
_entity_poly.pdbx_seq_one_letter_code
_entity_poly.pdbx_strand_id
1 'polypeptide(L)'
;MLDIVFYPANGELSYSVDVSEEIYQWLAKSEFSKIGKSVLRKMEIDGETEKLFLVKLGKDTRKKFKNFFRDAITQESDQVLTQLGDSPSKQEYQQATYRLKILQELRKCIENQDFLYLQRC
;
A
#
# COMPACT_ATOMS: atom_id res chain seq x y z
N MET A 1 12.24 -8.37 0.55
CA MET A 1 10.93 -7.70 0.69
C MET A 1 11.20 -6.22 0.84
N LEU A 2 10.29 -5.39 0.35
CA LEU A 2 10.39 -3.94 0.37
C LEU A 2 9.17 -3.37 1.12
N ASP A 3 9.33 -2.19 1.69
CA ASP A 3 8.35 -1.67 2.65
C ASP A 3 7.59 -0.48 2.06
N ILE A 4 6.28 -0.47 2.29
CA ILE A 4 5.43 0.71 2.11
C ILE A 4 4.95 1.15 3.49
N VAL A 5 5.38 2.33 3.91
CA VAL A 5 5.24 2.76 5.30
C VAL A 5 4.20 3.86 5.43
N PHE A 6 3.30 3.69 6.39
CA PHE A 6 2.26 4.64 6.74
C PHE A 6 2.58 5.29 8.09
N TYR A 7 2.63 6.62 8.10
CA TYR A 7 2.98 7.39 9.29
C TYR A 7 1.75 8.11 9.83
N PRO A 8 1.47 7.99 11.13
CA PRO A 8 0.48 8.80 11.83
C PRO A 8 1.03 10.21 12.15
N ALA A 9 0.55 10.83 13.24
CA ALA A 9 1.15 12.06 13.76
C ALA A 9 2.58 11.80 14.27
N ASN A 10 3.39 12.85 14.41
CA ASN A 10 4.77 12.71 14.87
C ASN A 10 4.84 12.06 16.26
N GLY A 11 5.79 11.13 16.44
CA GLY A 11 5.99 10.39 17.70
C GLY A 11 5.04 9.20 17.89
N GLU A 12 4.10 8.96 16.99
CA GLU A 12 3.24 7.78 17.01
C GLU A 12 3.81 6.66 16.10
N LEU A 13 3.44 5.41 16.41
CA LEU A 13 3.97 4.21 15.73
C LEU A 13 3.52 4.15 14.27
N SER A 14 4.48 4.07 13.36
CA SER A 14 4.23 3.81 11.95
C SER A 14 3.85 2.36 11.69
N TYR A 15 3.20 2.11 10.55
CA TYR A 15 2.87 0.76 10.08
C TYR A 15 3.55 0.48 8.74
N SER A 16 4.31 -0.61 8.67
CA SER A 16 4.92 -1.10 7.43
C SER A 16 4.07 -2.21 6.82
N VAL A 17 3.81 -2.11 5.52
CA VAL A 17 3.30 -3.23 4.72
C VAL A 17 4.46 -3.82 3.93
N ASP A 18 4.81 -5.06 4.27
CA ASP A 18 5.88 -5.81 3.60
C ASP A 18 5.36 -6.32 2.25
N VAL A 19 6.02 -5.90 1.17
CA VAL A 19 5.66 -6.31 -0.20
C VAL A 19 6.80 -7.06 -0.88
N SER A 20 6.45 -7.97 -1.79
CA SER A 20 7.42 -8.58 -2.68
C SER A 20 8.01 -7.53 -3.63
N GLU A 21 9.21 -7.79 -4.15
CA GLU A 21 9.85 -6.90 -5.13
C GLU A 21 8.98 -6.70 -6.37
N GLU A 22 8.33 -7.76 -6.83
CA GLU A 22 7.41 -7.71 -7.97
C GLU A 22 6.27 -6.72 -7.74
N ILE A 23 5.58 -6.80 -6.60
CA ILE A 23 4.48 -5.90 -6.26
C ILE A 23 4.99 -4.46 -6.13
N TYR A 24 6.14 -4.28 -5.48
CA TYR A 24 6.75 -2.96 -5.32
C TYR A 24 7.06 -2.30 -6.66
N GLN A 25 7.70 -3.03 -7.57
CA GLN A 25 8.02 -2.54 -8.91
C GLN A 25 6.75 -2.26 -9.74
N TRP A 26 5.73 -3.10 -9.62
CA TRP A 26 4.44 -2.86 -10.27
C TRP A 26 3.79 -1.57 -9.76
N LEU A 27 3.77 -1.36 -8.44
CA LEU A 27 3.25 -0.12 -7.83
C LEU A 27 4.04 1.10 -8.31
N ALA A 28 5.36 1.02 -8.36
CA ALA A 28 6.24 2.11 -8.80
C ALA A 28 6.01 2.52 -10.26
N LYS A 29 5.60 1.58 -11.12
CA LYS A 29 5.31 1.82 -12.54
C LYS A 29 3.84 2.17 -12.82
N SER A 30 2.96 2.03 -11.84
CA SER A 30 1.52 2.25 -11.97
C SER A 30 1.11 3.70 -11.63
N GLU A 31 -0.19 4.00 -11.76
CA GLU A 31 -0.73 5.29 -11.30
C GLU A 31 -0.52 5.55 -9.81
N PHE A 32 -0.34 4.51 -8.99
CA PHE A 32 0.00 4.64 -7.57
C PHE A 32 1.18 5.60 -7.33
N SER A 33 2.25 5.48 -8.13
CA SER A 33 3.46 6.29 -7.97
C SER A 33 3.30 7.75 -8.42
N LYS A 34 2.13 8.11 -8.97
CA LYS A 34 1.80 9.47 -9.42
C LYS A 34 0.78 10.14 -8.50
N ILE A 35 0.16 9.41 -7.58
CA ILE A 35 -0.85 9.95 -6.69
C ILE A 35 -0.20 10.79 -5.58
N GLY A 36 -0.58 12.06 -5.55
CA GLY A 36 -0.10 13.02 -4.57
C GLY A 36 1.37 13.43 -4.80
N LYS A 37 1.75 14.56 -4.22
CA LYS A 37 3.13 15.05 -4.28
C LYS A 37 3.91 14.46 -3.11
N SER A 38 5.03 13.82 -3.42
CA SER A 38 6.01 13.45 -2.40
C SER A 38 6.85 14.68 -2.04
N VAL A 39 6.91 15.00 -0.75
CA VAL A 39 7.59 16.20 -0.23
C VAL A 39 8.48 15.78 0.93
N LEU A 40 9.71 16.29 0.94
CA LEU A 40 10.63 16.06 2.05
C LEU A 40 10.08 16.68 3.34
N ARG A 41 9.94 15.88 4.40
CA ARG A 41 9.42 16.27 5.72
C ARG A 41 10.34 15.76 6.81
N LYS A 42 10.38 16.50 7.92
CA LYS A 42 11.01 16.03 9.15
C LYS A 42 9.98 15.26 9.97
N MET A 43 10.28 14.01 10.32
CA MET A 43 9.47 13.16 11.19
C MET A 43 10.26 12.82 12.44
N GLU A 44 9.57 12.71 13.57
CA GLU A 44 10.16 12.15 14.79
C GLU A 44 9.77 10.68 14.87
N ILE A 45 10.77 9.80 14.84
CA ILE A 45 10.64 8.35 14.81
C ILE A 45 11.62 7.83 15.87
N ASP A 46 11.12 7.09 16.85
CA ASP A 46 11.93 6.51 17.94
C ASP A 46 12.87 7.50 18.66
N GLY A 47 12.42 8.76 18.80
CA GLY A 47 13.19 9.84 19.42
C GLY A 47 14.27 10.47 18.52
N GLU A 48 14.39 10.02 17.27
CA GLU A 48 15.26 10.60 16.26
C GLU A 48 14.47 11.43 15.23
N THR A 49 15.09 12.52 14.75
CA THR A 49 14.51 13.32 13.67
C THR A 49 15.02 12.86 12.32
N GLU A 50 14.16 12.23 11.54
CA GLU A 50 14.45 11.77 10.19
C GLU A 50 13.91 12.71 9.12
N LYS A 51 14.53 12.71 7.93
CA LYS A 51 14.06 13.46 6.76
C LYS A 51 13.56 12.49 5.69
N LEU A 52 12.24 12.42 5.50
CA LEU A 52 11.59 11.44 4.64
C LEU A 52 10.80 12.13 3.52
N PHE A 53 10.75 11.49 2.35
CA PHE A 53 9.91 11.92 1.24
C PHE A 53 8.51 11.32 1.38
N LEU A 54 7.55 12.15 1.76
CA LEU A 54 6.22 11.70 2.17
C LEU A 54 5.11 12.32 1.33
N VAL A 55 4.11 11.51 1.02
CA VAL A 55 2.83 11.94 0.45
C VAL A 55 1.84 12.20 1.59
N LYS A 56 1.23 13.40 1.62
CA LYS A 56 0.18 13.73 2.59
C LYS A 56 -1.15 13.07 2.20
N LEU A 57 -1.74 12.30 3.12
CA LEU A 57 -3.01 11.60 2.95
C LEU A 57 -4.22 12.49 3.30
N GLY A 58 -4.42 13.55 2.52
CA GLY A 58 -5.62 14.38 2.57
C GLY A 58 -6.83 13.73 1.87
N LYS A 59 -8.01 14.35 2.00
CA LYS A 59 -9.28 13.86 1.43
C LYS A 59 -9.17 13.46 -0.05
N ASP A 60 -8.62 14.35 -0.88
CA ASP A 60 -8.51 14.12 -2.32
C ASP A 60 -7.45 13.06 -2.67
N THR A 61 -6.30 13.10 -2.00
CA THR A 61 -5.23 12.10 -2.17
C THR A 61 -5.75 10.70 -1.81
N ARG A 62 -6.44 10.57 -0.66
CA ARG A 62 -7.06 9.31 -0.25
C ARG A 62 -8.08 8.84 -1.26
N LYS A 63 -8.95 9.71 -1.78
CA LYS A 63 -9.92 9.34 -2.81
C LYS A 63 -9.24 8.76 -4.05
N LYS A 64 -8.14 9.37 -4.51
CA LYS A 64 -7.36 8.85 -5.65
C LYS A 64 -6.77 7.47 -5.35
N PHE A 65 -6.13 7.29 -4.19
CA PHE A 65 -5.60 5.98 -3.80
C PHE A 65 -6.70 4.92 -3.65
N LYS A 66 -7.83 5.25 -3.02
CA LYS A 66 -8.96 4.32 -2.89
C LYS A 66 -9.49 3.86 -4.24
N ASN A 67 -9.62 4.77 -5.21
CA ASN A 67 -10.02 4.41 -6.56
C ASN A 67 -8.99 3.49 -7.22
N PHE A 68 -7.70 3.83 -7.15
CA PHE A 68 -6.63 2.97 -7.66
C PHE A 68 -6.69 1.56 -7.05
N PHE A 69 -6.76 1.45 -5.73
CA PHE A 69 -6.79 0.15 -5.06
C PHE A 69 -8.07 -0.61 -5.35
N ARG A 70 -9.23 0.04 -5.42
CA ARG A 70 -10.49 -0.62 -5.81
C ARG A 70 -10.35 -1.26 -7.19
N ASP A 71 -9.88 -0.50 -8.16
CA ASP A 71 -9.78 -0.98 -9.55
C ASP A 71 -8.74 -2.11 -9.66
N ALA A 72 -7.59 -1.98 -8.98
CA ALA A 72 -6.58 -3.02 -8.90
C ALA A 72 -7.08 -4.30 -8.20
N ILE A 73 -7.82 -4.15 -7.10
CA ILE A 73 -8.41 -5.28 -6.36
C ILE A 73 -9.45 -6.00 -7.20
N THR A 74 -10.29 -5.27 -7.94
CA THR A 74 -11.26 -5.90 -8.86
C THR A 74 -10.54 -6.75 -9.90
N GLN A 75 -9.53 -6.17 -10.58
CA GLN A 75 -8.74 -6.91 -11.57
C GLN A 75 -8.04 -8.14 -10.98
N GLU A 76 -7.41 -7.99 -9.81
CA GLU A 76 -6.73 -9.10 -9.13
C GLU A 76 -7.72 -10.18 -8.66
N SER A 77 -8.92 -9.80 -8.25
CA SER A 77 -9.96 -10.75 -7.84
C SER A 77 -10.43 -11.60 -9.02
N ASP A 78 -10.61 -11.00 -10.20
CA ASP A 78 -10.95 -11.75 -11.42
C ASP A 78 -9.85 -12.76 -11.79
N GLN A 79 -8.58 -12.37 -11.62
CA GLN A 79 -7.44 -13.25 -11.85
C GLN A 79 -7.41 -14.42 -10.86
N VAL A 80 -7.61 -14.14 -9.57
CA VAL A 80 -7.68 -15.15 -8.52
C VAL A 80 -8.77 -16.18 -8.82
N LEU A 81 -9.97 -15.73 -9.19
CA LEU A 81 -11.09 -16.61 -9.54
C LEU A 81 -10.79 -17.48 -10.77
N THR A 82 -10.07 -16.92 -11.75
CA THR A 82 -9.65 -17.67 -12.95
C THR A 82 -8.58 -18.72 -12.63
N GLN A 83 -7.66 -18.41 -11.71
CA GLN A 83 -6.52 -19.28 -11.36
C GLN A 83 -6.89 -20.43 -10.43
N LEU A 84 -7.81 -20.21 -9.48
CA LEU A 84 -8.08 -21.19 -8.41
C LEU A 84 -8.92 -22.39 -8.85
N GLY A 85 -9.69 -22.28 -9.94
CA GLY A 85 -10.64 -23.33 -10.33
C GLY A 85 -11.59 -23.71 -9.19
N ASP A 86 -12.04 -24.97 -9.16
CA ASP A 86 -13.08 -25.42 -8.22
C ASP A 86 -12.52 -25.95 -6.89
N SER A 87 -11.25 -26.35 -6.83
CA SER A 87 -10.67 -27.01 -5.64
C SER A 87 -9.15 -26.84 -5.57
N PRO A 88 -8.65 -25.61 -5.29
CA PRO A 88 -7.23 -25.34 -5.21
C PRO A 88 -6.60 -26.00 -3.97
N SER A 89 -5.36 -26.44 -4.10
CA SER A 89 -4.52 -26.78 -2.95
C SER A 89 -4.24 -25.54 -2.10
N LYS A 90 -3.76 -25.77 -0.87
CA LYS A 90 -3.34 -24.67 0.03
C LYS A 90 -2.25 -23.78 -0.60
N GLN A 91 -1.30 -24.37 -1.32
CA GLN A 91 -0.21 -23.62 -1.96
C GLN A 91 -0.73 -22.77 -3.12
N GLU A 92 -1.57 -23.33 -3.98
CA GLU A 92 -2.22 -22.59 -5.07
C GLU A 92 -3.07 -21.43 -4.54
N TYR A 93 -3.85 -21.68 -3.47
CA TYR A 93 -4.60 -20.63 -2.80
C TYR A 93 -3.71 -19.51 -2.27
N GLN A 94 -2.61 -19.86 -1.59
CA GLN A 94 -1.68 -18.87 -1.04
C GLN A 94 -1.03 -18.05 -2.14
N GLN A 95 -0.58 -18.68 -3.22
CA GLN A 95 0.06 -18.02 -4.35
C GLN A 95 -0.91 -17.09 -5.08
N ALA A 96 -2.09 -17.59 -5.47
CA ALA A 96 -3.07 -16.79 -6.20
C ALA A 96 -3.58 -15.61 -5.36
N THR A 97 -3.77 -15.79 -4.05
CA THR A 97 -4.32 -14.72 -3.19
C THR A 97 -3.30 -13.77 -2.59
N TYR A 98 -2.00 -14.01 -2.78
CA TYR A 98 -0.94 -13.23 -2.11
C TYR A 98 -1.04 -11.74 -2.44
N ARG A 99 -1.03 -11.40 -3.73
CA ARG A 99 -1.10 -10.01 -4.17
C ARG A 99 -2.41 -9.35 -3.78
N LEU A 100 -3.54 -10.06 -3.89
CA LEU A 100 -4.84 -9.56 -3.46
C LEU A 100 -4.85 -9.18 -1.97
N LYS A 101 -4.24 -9.98 -1.10
CA LYS A 101 -4.12 -9.68 0.34
C LYS A 101 -3.32 -8.40 0.59
N ILE A 102 -2.18 -8.25 -0.08
CA ILE A 102 -1.35 -7.04 0.01
C ILE A 102 -2.11 -5.80 -0.46
N LEU A 103 -2.82 -5.87 -1.59
CA LEU A 103 -3.62 -4.75 -2.09
C LEU A 103 -4.74 -4.36 -1.10
N GLN A 104 -5.38 -5.35 -0.48
CA GLN A 104 -6.40 -5.11 0.55
C GLN A 104 -5.82 -4.47 1.81
N GLU A 105 -4.63 -4.88 2.23
CA GLU A 105 -3.94 -4.29 3.37
C GLU A 105 -3.56 -2.83 3.11
N LEU A 106 -2.91 -2.55 1.98
CA LEU A 106 -2.59 -1.19 1.55
C LEU A 106 -3.84 -0.30 1.48
N ARG A 107 -4.95 -0.84 0.95
CA ARG A 107 -6.24 -0.13 0.92
C ARG A 107 -6.73 0.22 2.32
N LYS A 108 -6.67 -0.71 3.27
CA LYS A 108 -7.08 -0.47 4.67
C LYS A 108 -6.23 0.63 5.32
N CYS A 109 -4.92 0.64 5.09
CA CYS A 109 -4.06 1.71 5.57
C CYS A 109 -4.43 3.08 4.95
N ILE A 110 -4.74 3.14 3.65
CA ILE A 110 -5.24 4.36 3.01
C ILE A 110 -6.61 4.81 3.55
N GLU A 111 -7.45 3.88 4.00
CA GLU A 111 -8.75 4.17 4.58
C GLU A 111 -8.65 4.62 6.04
N ASN A 112 -7.65 4.14 6.78
CA ASN A 112 -7.39 4.53 8.15
C ASN A 112 -7.05 6.03 8.25
N GLN A 113 -7.86 6.79 8.98
CA GLN A 113 -7.69 8.24 9.13
C GLN A 113 -6.53 8.62 10.04
N ASP A 114 -6.05 7.70 10.88
CA ASP A 114 -4.93 7.93 11.80
C ASP A 114 -3.61 8.12 11.04
N PHE A 115 -3.45 7.46 9.88
CA PHE A 115 -2.26 7.62 9.04
C PHE A 115 -2.32 8.92 8.23
N LEU A 116 -1.47 9.89 8.55
CA LEU A 116 -1.44 11.20 7.91
C LEU A 116 -0.53 11.23 6.67
N TYR A 117 0.44 10.33 6.60
CA TYR A 117 1.45 10.30 5.56
C TYR A 117 1.74 8.89 5.05
N LEU A 118 2.20 8.84 3.79
CA LEU A 118 2.63 7.64 3.11
C LEU A 118 4.06 7.84 2.59
N GLN A 119 4.96 6.94 2.96
CA GLN A 119 6.22 6.70 2.26
C GLN A 119 6.01 5.55 1.29
N ARG A 120 6.21 5.83 0.02
CA ARG A 120 5.99 4.89 -1.07
C ARG A 120 7.25 4.73 -1.92
N CYS A 121 7.15 3.79 -2.87
CA CYS A 121 8.11 3.56 -3.93
C CYS A 121 8.40 4.75 -4.83
#